data_AF-A0A7G8F280-F1
#
_entry.id   AF-A0A7G8F280-F1
#
_cell.length_a   1.000
_cell.length_b   1.000
_cell.length_c   1.000
_cell.angle_alpha   90.00
_cell.angle_beta   90.00
_cell.angle_gamma   90.00
#
_symmetry.space_group_name_H-M   'P 1'
#
loop_
_entity.id
_entity.type
_entity.pdbx_description
1 polymer ?
#
loop_
_entity_poly.entity_id
_entity_poly.type
_entity_poly.pdbx_seq_one_letter_code
_entity_poly.pdbx_strand_id
1 'polypeptide(L)'
;MSKESAISEILGTVKKQLLDLGQQVQRRDGWDLSLPVAIVDARKAKAKTSAPKFHVSPIGTIGNVLRISTTCDHPLMRKLFELYQDRGDEEALSFMMNGEDAEEFSDLFSEYQKERKNGQMIWGAADASAFVTKSRDCFDDREIAVAILHTGSSGQHELTTCGVPFSF
;
A
#
# COMPACT_ATOMS: atom_id res chain seq x y z
N MET A 1 -0.01 -0.05 20.54
CA MET A 1 1.10 -0.51 19.68
C MET A 1 1.29 0.54 18.61
N SER A 2 2.50 1.08 18.42
CA SER A 2 2.77 2.05 17.35
C SER A 2 2.74 1.37 15.98
N LYS A 3 2.48 2.14 14.91
CA LYS A 3 2.50 1.64 13.53
C LYS A 3 3.84 0.98 13.20
N GLU A 4 4.94 1.61 13.61
CA GLU A 4 6.31 1.09 13.43
C GLU A 4 6.52 -0.26 14.10
N SER A 5 6.03 -0.43 15.34
CA SER A 5 6.13 -1.70 16.06
C SER A 5 5.36 -2.82 15.34
N ALA A 6 4.19 -2.53 14.78
CA ALA A 6 3.40 -3.51 14.04
C ALA A 6 4.08 -3.91 12.72
N ILE A 7 4.66 -2.95 12.00
CA ILE A 7 5.41 -3.18 10.77
C ILE A 7 6.67 -4.03 11.05
N SER A 8 7.41 -3.70 12.11
CA SER A 8 8.60 -4.47 12.50
C SER A 8 8.26 -5.92 12.83
N GLU A 9 7.13 -6.18 13.51
CA GLU A 9 6.68 -7.53 13.80
C GLU A 9 6.34 -8.30 12.52
N ILE A 10 5.59 -7.68 11.60
CA ILE A 10 5.26 -8.27 10.29
C ILE A 10 6.53 -8.62 9.51
N LEU A 11 7.48 -7.69 9.39
CA LEU A 11 8.74 -7.91 8.69
C LEU A 11 9.56 -9.03 9.33
N GLY A 12 9.57 -9.11 10.67
CA GLY A 12 10.21 -10.21 11.41
C GLY A 12 9.70 -11.60 11.00
N THR A 13 8.40 -11.73 10.71
CA THR A 13 7.82 -13.02 10.27
C THR A 13 8.25 -13.46 8.87
N VAL A 14 8.70 -12.53 8.01
CA VAL A 14 9.16 -12.79 6.64
C VAL A 14 10.65 -12.50 6.45
N LYS A 15 11.40 -12.43 7.56
CA LYS A 15 12.83 -12.06 7.58
C LYS A 15 13.67 -12.92 6.63
N LYS A 16 13.45 -14.23 6.59
CA LYS A 16 14.22 -15.13 5.71
C LYS A 16 14.02 -14.77 4.24
N GLN A 17 12.78 -14.54 3.82
CA GLN A 17 12.44 -14.16 2.45
C GLN A 17 13.01 -12.77 2.08
N LEU A 18 13.04 -11.84 3.04
CA LEU A 18 13.70 -10.54 2.87
C LEU A 18 15.20 -10.71 2.66
N LEU A 19 15.88 -11.54 3.46
CA LEU A 19 17.32 -11.80 3.27
C LEU A 19 17.61 -12.42 1.89
N ASP A 20 16.80 -13.38 1.45
CA ASP A 20 16.93 -14.02 0.14
C ASP A 20 16.71 -13.00 -1.01
N LEU A 21 15.76 -12.07 -0.84
CA LEU A 21 15.54 -10.98 -1.80
C LEU A 21 16.68 -9.96 -1.77
N GLY A 22 17.18 -9.60 -0.59
CA GLY A 22 18.32 -8.69 -0.43
C GLY A 22 19.55 -9.17 -1.19
N GLN A 23 19.84 -10.46 -1.14
CA GLN A 23 20.92 -11.06 -1.94
C GLN A 23 20.68 -10.95 -3.45
N GLN A 24 19.43 -11.00 -3.92
CA GLN A 24 19.11 -10.83 -5.34
C GLN A 24 19.27 -9.38 -5.78
N VAL A 25 18.80 -8.42 -4.96
CA VAL A 25 18.93 -6.99 -5.21
C VAL A 25 20.40 -6.57 -5.21
N GLN A 26 21.20 -7.05 -4.25
CA GLN A 26 22.64 -6.77 -4.15
C GLN A 26 23.46 -7.21 -5.37
N ARG A 27 22.99 -8.18 -6.15
CA ARG A 27 23.67 -8.67 -7.35
C ARG A 27 23.39 -7.82 -8.60
N ARG A 28 22.54 -6.80 -8.49
CA ARG A 28 22.22 -5.91 -9.59
C ARG A 28 23.24 -4.77 -9.63
N ASP A 29 23.72 -4.46 -10.84
CA ASP A 29 24.67 -3.38 -11.08
C ASP A 29 24.03 -1.99 -11.07
N GLY A 30 22.70 -1.92 -11.13
CA GLY A 30 21.95 -0.66 -11.14
C GLY A 30 20.45 -0.87 -10.95
N TRP A 31 19.77 0.25 -10.70
CA TRP A 31 18.32 0.29 -10.59
C TRP A 31 17.67 0.38 -11.98
N ASP A 32 16.68 -0.48 -12.24
CA ASP A 32 15.78 -0.40 -13.39
C ASP A 32 14.39 -0.96 -13.04
N LEU A 33 13.43 -0.92 -13.98
CA LEU A 33 12.08 -1.42 -13.75
C LEU A 33 12.00 -2.95 -13.54
N SER A 34 13.08 -3.69 -13.80
CA SER A 34 13.19 -5.12 -13.52
C SER A 34 13.62 -5.41 -12.08
N LEU A 35 13.98 -4.39 -11.29
CA LEU A 35 14.44 -4.57 -9.93
C LEU A 35 13.37 -5.28 -9.09
N PRO A 36 13.69 -6.39 -8.42
CA PRO A 36 12.72 -7.12 -7.62
C PRO A 36 12.44 -6.38 -6.31
N VAL A 37 11.16 -6.21 -5.99
CA VAL A 37 10.68 -5.61 -4.74
C VAL A 37 9.76 -6.59 -4.00
N ALA A 38 9.59 -6.39 -2.70
CA ALA A 38 8.73 -7.24 -1.88
C ALA A 38 7.33 -6.66 -1.71
N ILE A 39 6.33 -7.54 -1.73
CA ILE A 39 4.96 -7.28 -1.30
C ILE A 39 4.62 -8.25 -0.17
N VAL A 40 4.22 -7.72 0.98
CA VAL A 40 3.85 -8.50 2.17
C VAL A 40 2.37 -8.28 2.48
N ASP A 41 1.54 -9.29 2.26
CA ASP A 41 0.12 -9.26 2.65
C ASP A 41 -0.09 -9.90 4.02
N ALA A 42 -0.19 -9.05 5.04
CA ALA A 42 -0.40 -9.38 6.43
C ALA A 42 -1.83 -9.07 6.93
N ARG A 43 -2.78 -8.76 6.05
CA ARG A 43 -4.16 -8.36 6.44
C ARG A 43 -4.89 -9.43 7.26
N LYS A 44 -4.56 -10.71 7.02
CA LYS A 44 -5.12 -11.87 7.74
C LYS A 44 -4.27 -12.33 8.93
N ALA A 45 -3.10 -11.73 9.15
CA ALA A 45 -2.17 -12.15 10.20
C ALA A 45 -2.70 -11.89 11.62
N LYS A 46 -3.55 -10.86 11.82
CA LYS A 46 -4.19 -10.59 13.13
C LYS A 46 -5.06 -11.75 13.64
N ALA A 47 -5.56 -12.61 12.74
CA ALA A 47 -6.37 -13.76 13.14
C ALA A 47 -5.55 -14.96 13.64
N LYS A 48 -4.22 -14.84 13.81
CA LYS A 48 -3.28 -15.90 14.25
C LYS A 48 -3.35 -17.23 13.49
N THR A 49 -4.07 -17.26 12.36
CA THR A 49 -4.42 -18.48 11.62
C THR A 49 -3.71 -18.59 10.28
N SER A 50 -3.01 -17.54 9.84
CA SER A 50 -2.27 -17.56 8.58
C SER A 50 -1.05 -16.62 8.63
N ALA A 51 0.10 -17.12 8.17
CA ALA A 51 1.31 -16.33 7.99
C ALA A 51 1.10 -15.26 6.89
N PRO A 52 1.80 -14.11 6.94
CA PRO A 52 1.77 -13.14 5.87
C PRO A 52 2.18 -13.76 4.53
N LYS A 53 1.51 -13.38 3.45
CA LYS A 53 1.91 -13.80 2.11
C LYS A 53 3.03 -12.90 1.63
N PHE A 54 4.17 -13.50 1.30
CA PHE A 54 5.30 -12.79 0.70
C PHE A 54 5.30 -13.02 -0.80
N HIS A 55 5.35 -11.95 -1.57
CA HIS A 55 5.43 -11.98 -3.03
C HIS A 55 6.59 -11.11 -3.50
N VAL A 56 7.28 -11.55 -4.54
CA VAL A 56 8.34 -10.78 -5.21
C VAL A 56 7.86 -10.44 -6.60
N SER A 57 7.97 -9.18 -6.98
CA SER A 57 7.63 -8.73 -8.32
C SER A 57 8.66 -7.69 -8.79
N PRO A 58 8.95 -7.61 -10.10
CA PRO A 58 9.60 -6.44 -10.66
C PRO A 58 8.82 -5.16 -10.34
N ILE A 59 9.52 -4.09 -9.99
CA ILE A 59 8.87 -2.80 -9.69
C ILE A 59 8.04 -2.28 -10.86
N GLY A 60 8.43 -2.54 -12.11
CA GLY A 60 7.67 -2.14 -13.30
C GLY A 60 6.32 -2.85 -13.46
N THR A 61 6.13 -4.00 -12.81
CA THR A 61 4.89 -4.80 -12.90
C THR A 61 4.07 -4.79 -11.62
N ILE A 62 4.43 -3.93 -10.67
CA ILE A 62 3.84 -3.92 -9.33
C ILE A 62 2.32 -3.66 -9.35
N GLY A 63 1.84 -2.88 -10.32
CA GLY A 63 0.41 -2.63 -10.56
C GLY A 63 -0.41 -3.86 -10.95
N ASN A 64 0.24 -4.95 -11.37
CA ASN A 64 -0.42 -6.24 -11.64
C ASN A 64 -0.66 -7.05 -10.35
N VAL A 65 0.15 -6.80 -9.31
CA VAL A 65 0.08 -7.49 -8.02
C VAL A 65 -0.77 -6.71 -7.04
N LEU A 66 -0.56 -5.40 -6.97
CA LEU A 66 -1.36 -4.45 -6.22
C LEU A 66 -2.21 -3.67 -7.22
N ARG A 67 -3.52 -3.97 -7.26
CA ARG A 67 -4.42 -3.36 -8.24
C ARG A 67 -4.51 -1.85 -7.99
N ILE A 68 -4.22 -1.09 -9.04
CA ILE A 68 -4.38 0.36 -9.06
C ILE A 68 -5.88 0.70 -9.12
N SER A 69 -6.34 1.56 -8.22
CA SER A 69 -7.66 2.16 -8.25
C SER A 69 -7.89 2.88 -9.55
N THR A 70 -9.11 2.81 -10.03
CA THR A 70 -9.57 3.78 -11.02
C THR A 70 -10.27 4.98 -10.39
N THR A 71 -10.56 4.92 -9.08
CA THR A 71 -11.44 5.87 -8.38
C THR A 71 -10.71 6.74 -7.34
N CYS A 72 -9.70 6.22 -6.63
CA CYS A 72 -8.99 6.93 -5.55
C CYS A 72 -8.32 8.24 -5.99
N ASP A 73 -7.81 8.30 -7.21
CA ASP A 73 -7.13 9.50 -7.72
C ASP A 73 -8.09 10.55 -8.28
N HIS A 74 -9.39 10.24 -8.34
CA HIS A 74 -10.38 11.19 -8.80
C HIS A 74 -10.43 12.43 -7.88
N PRO A 75 -10.53 13.65 -8.42
CA PRO A 75 -10.55 14.88 -7.62
C PRO A 75 -11.58 14.87 -6.48
N LEU A 76 -12.77 14.32 -6.73
CA LEU A 76 -13.82 14.19 -5.70
C LEU A 76 -13.45 13.22 -4.57
N MET A 77 -12.73 12.13 -4.87
CA MET A 77 -12.25 11.20 -3.84
C MET A 77 -11.11 11.82 -3.02
N ARG A 78 -10.20 12.56 -3.66
CA ARG A 78 -9.16 13.31 -2.93
C ARG A 78 -9.75 14.34 -1.99
N LYS A 79 -10.74 15.12 -2.46
CA LYS A 79 -11.50 16.06 -1.64
C LYS A 79 -12.18 15.37 -0.46
N LEU A 80 -12.79 14.20 -0.66
CA LEU A 80 -13.34 13.40 0.44
C LEU A 80 -12.27 13.01 1.47
N PHE A 81 -11.10 12.55 1.02
CA PHE A 81 -10.01 12.15 1.94
C PHE A 81 -9.43 13.33 2.72
N GLU A 82 -9.34 14.51 2.11
CA GLU A 82 -8.98 15.75 2.80
C GLU A 82 -10.04 16.11 3.86
N LEU A 83 -11.33 16.03 3.50
CA LEU A 83 -12.43 16.29 4.43
C LEU A 83 -12.49 15.30 5.60
N TYR A 84 -12.10 14.02 5.39
CA TYR A 84 -11.98 13.07 6.48
C TYR A 84 -10.96 13.50 7.54
N GLN A 85 -9.86 14.13 7.13
CA GLN A 85 -8.85 14.63 8.07
C GLN A 85 -9.33 15.86 8.85
N ASP A 86 -10.18 16.68 8.24
CA ASP A 86 -10.68 17.95 8.80
C ASP A 86 -11.93 17.76 9.68
N ARG A 87 -12.88 16.93 9.26
CA ARG A 87 -14.25 16.89 9.80
C ARG A 87 -14.72 15.51 10.26
N GLY A 88 -13.96 14.46 9.95
CA GLY A 88 -14.34 13.08 10.22
C GLY A 88 -15.35 12.50 9.23
N ASP A 89 -15.51 11.17 9.29
CA ASP A 89 -16.11 10.36 8.22
C ASP A 89 -17.56 10.74 7.88
N GLU A 90 -18.43 10.87 8.88
CA GLU A 90 -19.86 11.13 8.66
C GLU A 90 -20.14 12.54 8.11
N GLU A 91 -19.46 13.55 8.65
CA GLU A 91 -19.64 14.94 8.22
C GLU A 91 -19.08 15.17 6.81
N ALA A 92 -17.92 14.60 6.51
CA ALA A 92 -17.31 14.66 5.19
C ALA A 92 -18.18 14.00 4.11
N LEU A 93 -18.74 12.82 4.41
CA LEU A 93 -19.65 12.13 3.49
C LEU A 93 -20.93 12.92 3.27
N SER A 94 -21.54 13.41 4.35
CA SER A 94 -22.75 14.25 4.25
C SER A 94 -22.49 15.51 3.42
N PHE A 95 -21.35 16.17 3.62
CA PHE A 95 -20.97 17.35 2.85
C PHE A 95 -20.85 17.05 1.35
N MET A 96 -20.18 15.94 0.98
CA MET A 96 -20.01 15.55 -0.42
C MET A 96 -21.33 15.11 -1.07
N MET A 97 -22.18 14.39 -0.33
CA MET A 97 -23.49 13.90 -0.80
C MET A 97 -24.55 14.99 -0.95
N ASN A 98 -24.32 16.20 -0.42
CA ASN A 98 -25.23 17.34 -0.52
C ASN A 98 -24.65 18.52 -1.30
N GLY A 99 -23.47 18.35 -1.93
CA GLY A 99 -22.82 19.38 -2.73
C GLY A 99 -23.30 19.45 -4.18
N GLU A 100 -22.72 20.36 -4.96
CA GLU A 100 -23.04 20.52 -6.39
C GLU A 100 -22.74 19.26 -7.21
N ASP A 101 -21.67 18.53 -6.86
CA ASP A 101 -21.24 17.31 -7.55
C ASP A 101 -21.80 16.02 -6.91
N ALA A 102 -22.89 16.11 -6.13
CA ALA A 102 -23.37 15.00 -5.30
C ALA A 102 -23.71 13.71 -6.08
N GLU A 103 -24.31 13.84 -7.27
CA GLU A 103 -24.68 12.70 -8.12
C GLU A 103 -23.43 11.96 -8.64
N GLU A 104 -22.49 12.70 -9.21
CA GLU A 104 -21.20 12.17 -9.69
C GLU A 104 -20.40 11.54 -8.54
N PHE A 105 -20.37 12.22 -7.38
CA PHE A 105 -19.71 11.70 -6.19
C PHE A 105 -20.34 10.39 -5.71
N SER A 106 -21.67 10.28 -5.70
CA SER A 106 -22.37 9.09 -5.24
C SER A 106 -22.04 7.87 -6.09
N ASP A 107 -22.05 8.02 -7.42
CA ASP A 107 -21.70 6.95 -8.36
C ASP A 107 -20.24 6.52 -8.21
N LEU A 108 -19.33 7.49 -8.14
CA LEU A 108 -17.91 7.28 -7.93
C LEU A 108 -17.62 6.59 -6.59
N PHE A 109 -18.26 7.05 -5.51
CA PHE A 109 -18.09 6.50 -4.17
C PHE A 109 -18.63 5.08 -4.07
N SER A 110 -19.74 4.79 -4.75
CA SER A 110 -20.27 3.43 -4.88
C SER A 110 -19.28 2.50 -5.58
N GLU A 111 -18.64 2.96 -6.67
CA GLU A 111 -17.62 2.17 -7.36
C GLU A 111 -16.36 1.97 -6.50
N TYR A 112 -15.90 3.02 -5.82
CA TYR A 112 -14.83 2.93 -4.83
C TYR A 112 -15.16 1.93 -3.70
N GLN A 113 -16.39 1.93 -3.19
CA GLN A 113 -16.84 0.96 -2.20
C GLN A 113 -16.83 -0.46 -2.77
N LYS A 114 -17.19 -0.68 -4.04
CA LYS A 114 -17.09 -1.99 -4.69
C LYS A 114 -15.64 -2.43 -4.85
N GLU A 115 -14.75 -1.53 -5.26
CA GLU A 115 -13.30 -1.78 -5.32
C GLU A 115 -12.79 -2.24 -3.93
N ARG A 116 -13.30 -1.64 -2.84
CA ARG A 116 -12.93 -2.00 -1.45
C ARG A 116 -13.60 -3.27 -0.92
N LYS A 117 -14.86 -3.54 -1.28
CA LYS A 117 -15.70 -4.62 -0.71
C LYS A 117 -15.18 -6.02 -1.04
N ASN A 118 -14.41 -6.16 -2.11
CA ASN A 118 -13.71 -7.40 -2.45
C ASN A 118 -12.46 -7.66 -1.59
N GLY A 119 -12.21 -6.83 -0.57
CA GLY A 119 -11.03 -6.95 0.28
C GLY A 119 -9.75 -6.75 -0.51
N GLN A 120 -9.80 -6.00 -1.62
CA GLN A 120 -8.63 -5.64 -2.41
C GLN A 120 -8.19 -4.26 -1.93
N MET A 121 -6.95 -4.15 -1.49
CA MET A 121 -6.42 -2.83 -1.19
C MET A 121 -6.10 -2.13 -2.49
N ILE A 122 -6.56 -0.89 -2.52
CA ILE A 122 -6.59 -0.04 -3.68
C ILE A 122 -5.36 0.83 -3.65
N TRP A 123 -4.56 0.78 -4.71
CA TRP A 123 -3.41 1.64 -4.89
C TRP A 123 -3.78 2.88 -5.70
N GLY A 124 -3.48 4.11 -5.29
CA GLY A 124 -3.50 5.22 -6.26
C GLY A 124 -2.37 5.06 -7.29
N ALA A 125 -2.53 5.58 -8.50
CA ALA A 125 -1.45 5.76 -9.46
C ALA A 125 -0.33 6.65 -8.89
N ALA A 126 -0.69 7.63 -8.05
CA ALA A 126 0.27 8.49 -7.35
C ALA A 126 1.16 7.69 -6.37
N ASP A 127 0.54 6.85 -5.55
CA ASP A 127 1.25 5.99 -4.62
C ASP A 127 2.16 4.98 -5.36
N ALA A 128 1.76 4.52 -6.55
CA ALA A 128 2.56 3.62 -7.37
C ALA A 128 3.82 4.29 -7.87
N SER A 129 3.68 5.51 -8.37
CA SER A 129 4.80 6.35 -8.79
C SER A 129 5.71 6.70 -7.61
N ALA A 130 5.13 6.97 -6.43
CA ALA A 130 5.88 7.20 -5.21
C ALA A 130 6.69 5.97 -4.77
N PHE A 131 6.12 4.77 -4.90
CA PHE A 131 6.85 3.54 -4.57
C PHE A 131 7.95 3.20 -5.58
N VAL A 132 7.76 3.49 -6.87
CA VAL A 132 8.83 3.41 -7.87
C VAL A 132 10.00 4.29 -7.46
N THR A 133 9.72 5.55 -7.08
CA THR A 133 10.75 6.49 -6.59
C THR A 133 11.45 5.94 -5.35
N LYS A 134 10.67 5.51 -4.36
CA LYS A 134 11.19 4.90 -3.12
C LYS A 134 12.07 3.67 -3.39
N SER A 135 11.74 2.88 -4.42
CA SER A 135 12.53 1.69 -4.75
C SER A 135 13.92 2.01 -5.26
N ARG A 136 14.07 3.16 -5.92
CA ARG A 136 15.36 3.69 -6.34
C ARG A 136 16.15 4.17 -5.15
N ASP A 137 15.52 4.97 -4.28
CA ASP A 137 16.17 5.49 -3.07
C ASP A 137 16.65 4.33 -2.17
N CYS A 138 15.82 3.31 -1.95
CA CYS A 138 16.21 2.11 -1.22
C CYS A 138 17.38 1.35 -1.88
N PHE A 139 17.42 1.28 -3.22
CA PHE A 139 18.51 0.61 -3.92
C PHE A 139 19.85 1.33 -3.65
N ASP A 140 19.84 2.66 -3.73
CA ASP A 140 21.01 3.50 -3.45
C ASP A 140 21.46 3.37 -1.97
N ASP A 141 20.50 3.24 -1.05
CA ASP A 141 20.72 3.10 0.39
C ASP A 141 21.05 1.67 0.85
N ARG A 142 21.19 0.72 -0.08
CA ARG A 142 21.45 -0.71 0.21
C ARG A 142 20.33 -1.37 1.03
N GLU A 143 19.10 -1.06 0.65
CA GLU A 143 17.87 -1.57 1.22
C GLU A 143 17.00 -2.26 0.17
N ILE A 144 16.02 -3.02 0.66
CA ILE A 144 14.95 -3.63 -0.11
C ILE A 144 13.72 -2.73 0.02
N ALA A 145 13.13 -2.35 -1.11
CA ALA A 145 11.84 -1.69 -1.09
C ALA A 145 10.72 -2.71 -0.82
N VAL A 146 9.91 -2.43 0.19
CA VAL A 146 8.83 -3.32 0.64
C VAL A 146 7.51 -2.56 0.67
N ALA A 147 6.47 -3.14 0.07
CA ALA A 147 5.08 -2.73 0.21
C ALA A 147 4.35 -3.71 1.14
N ILE A 148 3.71 -3.19 2.20
CA ILE A 148 3.10 -3.99 3.25
C ILE A 148 1.62 -3.68 3.33
N LEU A 149 0.79 -4.70 3.09
CA LEU A 149 -0.65 -4.65 3.32
C LEU A 149 -0.93 -5.15 4.73
N HIS A 150 -1.41 -4.28 5.61
CA HIS A 150 -1.71 -4.65 6.99
C HIS A 150 -3.06 -4.09 7.43
N THR A 151 -3.48 -4.41 8.64
CA THR A 151 -4.72 -3.89 9.23
C THR A 151 -4.35 -2.88 10.29
N GLY A 152 -4.72 -1.61 10.05
CA GLY A 152 -4.49 -0.48 10.94
C GLY A 152 -5.20 -0.60 12.28
N SER A 153 -5.00 0.42 13.12
CA SER A 153 -5.59 0.50 14.47
C SER A 153 -7.10 0.67 14.45
N SER A 154 -7.65 1.31 13.42
CA SER A 154 -9.09 1.47 13.18
C SER A 154 -9.76 0.22 12.60
N GLY A 155 -9.02 -0.86 12.38
CA GLY A 155 -9.52 -2.08 11.72
C GLY A 155 -9.60 -1.98 10.19
N GLN A 156 -9.30 -0.82 9.61
CA GLN A 156 -9.19 -0.67 8.16
C GLN A 156 -7.86 -1.23 7.63
N HIS A 157 -7.86 -1.69 6.38
CA HIS A 157 -6.63 -2.11 5.73
C HIS A 157 -5.80 -0.89 5.31
N GLU A 158 -4.49 -0.96 5.56
CA GLU A 158 -3.52 0.10 5.26
C GLU A 158 -2.37 -0.45 4.42
N LEU A 159 -1.91 0.34 3.46
CA LEU A 159 -0.68 0.11 2.72
C LEU A 159 0.44 0.97 3.34
N THR A 160 1.56 0.34 3.69
CA THR A 160 2.78 1.03 4.12
C THR A 160 3.90 0.63 3.19
N THR A 161 4.68 1.60 2.70
CA THR A 161 5.93 1.31 1.98
C THR A 161 7.11 1.67 2.87
N CYS A 162 8.15 0.85 2.88
CA CYS A 162 9.37 1.08 3.66
C CYS A 162 10.60 0.50 2.95
N GLY A 163 11.77 0.98 3.35
CA GLY A 163 13.04 0.34 3.05
C GLY A 163 13.41 -0.63 4.17
N VAL A 164 14.04 -1.74 3.80
CA VAL A 164 14.54 -2.75 4.73
C VAL A 164 16.01 -3.02 4.42
N PRO A 165 16.95 -2.71 5.33
CA PRO A 165 18.38 -2.94 5.09
C PRO A 165 18.68 -4.39 4.73
N PHE A 166 19.68 -4.62 3.87
CA PHE A 166 20.06 -6.00 3.51
C PHE A 166 20.51 -6.86 4.70
N SER A 167 20.90 -6.25 5.82
CA SER A 167 21.31 -6.91 7.06
C SER A 167 20.17 -7.11 8.08
N PHE A 168 18.91 -6.93 7.68
CA PHE A 168 17.72 -7.00 8.53
C PHE A 168 17.63 -8.26 9.40
#